data_AF-A0A9Q1R3J6-F1
#
_entry.id   AF-A0A9Q1R3J6-F1
#
_cell.length_a   1.000
_cell.length_b   1.000
_cell.length_c   1.000
_cell.angle_alpha   90.00
_cell.angle_beta   90.00
_cell.angle_gamma   90.00
#
_symmetry.space_group_name_H-M   'P 1'
#
loop_
_entity.id
_entity.type
_entity.pdbx_description
1 polymer ?
#
loop_
_entity_poly.entity_id
_entity_poly.type
_entity_poly.pdbx_seq_one_letter_code
_entity_poly.pdbx_strand_id
1 'polypeptide(L)'
;MTVQVAMDHVIEVQSHAKNVSQYCRGKRKKLVWMDCEKLMDDTILQLNRSLDGIKSNSTTCSDFDAQTWLSASLTNIETCLSGSNDLNVSNILQPNLSTNVSQLISNCLAVNGEFVDAENTTQVGGFPNWLTTSERKLLQTTSIDLMATRANYVVAKDRSGHFQSIQAAINYAVSRRVGNQRIVIYVKRGVYRENVLYCNCWG
;
A
#
# COMPACT_ATOMS: atom_id res chain seq x y z
N MET A 1 -12.75 16.78 -8.41
CA MET A 1 -12.15 17.84 -9.25
C MET A 1 -10.66 18.06 -8.93
N THR A 2 -10.22 17.97 -7.68
CA THR A 2 -8.80 18.18 -7.27
C THR A 2 -7.86 17.01 -7.61
N VAL A 3 -8.29 15.75 -7.45
CA VAL A 3 -7.46 14.56 -7.75
C VAL A 3 -7.12 14.44 -9.24
N GLN A 4 -8.06 14.78 -10.14
CA GLN A 4 -7.81 14.75 -11.58
C GLN A 4 -6.72 15.75 -11.98
N VAL A 5 -6.76 16.97 -11.42
CA VAL A 5 -5.73 17.99 -11.67
C VAL A 5 -4.36 17.54 -11.16
N ALA A 6 -4.30 16.87 -9.99
CA ALA A 6 -3.06 16.28 -9.49
C ALA A 6 -2.52 15.21 -10.47
N MET A 7 -3.40 14.35 -11.00
CA MET A 7 -3.04 13.32 -11.95
C MET A 7 -2.50 13.90 -13.27
N ASP A 8 -3.16 14.92 -13.81
CA ASP A 8 -2.74 15.59 -15.05
C ASP A 8 -1.35 16.22 -14.89
N HIS A 9 -1.07 16.86 -13.76
CA HIS A 9 0.27 17.37 -13.46
C HIS A 9 1.31 16.25 -13.29
N VAL A 10 0.97 15.11 -12.68
CA VAL A 10 1.91 13.96 -12.59
C VAL A 10 2.28 13.44 -13.98
N ILE A 11 1.30 13.36 -14.88
CA ILE A 11 1.53 12.95 -16.27
C ILE A 11 2.49 13.94 -16.97
N GLU A 12 2.32 15.24 -16.74
CA GLU A 12 3.22 16.27 -17.25
C GLU A 12 4.64 16.11 -16.68
N VAL A 13 4.79 15.95 -15.36
CA VAL A 13 6.08 15.68 -14.70
C VAL A 13 6.76 14.47 -15.31
N GLN A 14 6.01 13.37 -15.48
CA GLN A 14 6.55 12.13 -16.03
C GLN A 14 7.02 12.31 -17.48
N SER A 15 6.26 13.02 -18.30
CA SER A 15 6.64 13.32 -19.68
C SER A 15 7.96 14.10 -19.75
N HIS A 16 8.18 15.04 -18.83
CA HIS A 16 9.42 15.79 -18.72
C HIS A 16 10.57 14.90 -18.24
N ALA A 17 10.34 14.07 -17.21
CA ALA A 17 11.32 13.15 -16.67
C ALA A 17 11.83 12.13 -17.72
N LYS A 18 10.94 11.67 -18.61
CA LYS A 18 11.30 10.79 -19.74
C LYS A 18 12.23 11.50 -20.74
N ASN A 19 12.04 12.79 -20.99
CA ASN A 19 12.95 13.58 -21.83
C ASN A 19 14.32 13.82 -21.18
N VAL A 20 14.40 13.92 -19.85
CA VAL A 20 15.68 14.08 -19.14
C VAL A 20 16.46 12.76 -19.06
N SER A 21 15.76 11.62 -19.10
CA SER A 21 16.32 10.26 -19.02
C SER A 21 17.46 10.00 -19.99
N GLN A 22 17.33 10.50 -21.22
CA GLN A 22 18.29 10.31 -22.31
C GLN A 22 19.67 10.92 -22.00
N TYR A 23 19.71 11.87 -21.05
CA TYR A 23 20.93 12.56 -20.64
C TYR A 23 21.53 12.01 -19.33
N CYS A 24 20.89 11.02 -18.70
CA CYS A 24 21.38 10.41 -17.45
C CYS A 24 22.63 9.56 -17.69
N ARG A 25 23.80 10.11 -17.34
CA ARG A 25 25.10 9.40 -17.41
C ARG A 25 25.43 8.73 -16.08
N GLY A 26 25.78 7.44 -16.12
CA GLY A 26 26.27 6.67 -14.97
C GLY A 26 25.25 5.69 -14.38
N LYS A 27 25.73 4.52 -13.97
CA LYS A 27 24.88 3.38 -13.52
C LYS A 27 23.94 3.76 -12.37
N ARG A 28 24.42 4.47 -11.35
CA ARG A 28 23.61 4.86 -10.19
C ARG A 28 22.52 5.87 -10.54
N LYS A 29 22.85 6.89 -11.35
CA LYS A 29 21.88 7.90 -11.82
C LYS A 29 20.78 7.27 -12.68
N LYS A 30 21.15 6.31 -13.53
CA LYS A 30 20.18 5.55 -14.32
C LYS A 30 19.23 4.72 -13.45
N LEU A 31 19.72 4.09 -12.39
CA LEU A 31 18.88 3.33 -11.46
C LEU A 31 17.88 4.23 -10.72
N VAL A 32 18.34 5.36 -10.16
CA VAL A 32 17.43 6.32 -9.51
C VAL A 32 16.39 6.86 -10.48
N TRP A 33 16.77 7.12 -11.73
CA TRP A 33 15.80 7.52 -12.75
C TRP A 33 14.74 6.43 -13.01
N MET A 34 15.15 5.16 -13.14
CA MET A 34 14.21 4.04 -13.32
C MET A 34 13.28 3.86 -12.12
N ASP A 35 13.81 4.02 -10.90
CA ASP A 35 13.00 3.97 -9.68
C ASP A 35 11.99 5.13 -9.64
N CYS A 36 12.43 6.34 -9.98
CA CYS A 36 11.56 7.51 -10.12
C CYS A 36 10.45 7.32 -11.17
N GLU A 37 10.78 6.78 -12.35
CA GLU A 37 9.79 6.51 -13.40
C GLU A 37 8.70 5.56 -12.89
N LYS A 38 9.11 4.47 -12.24
CA LYS A 38 8.19 3.50 -11.64
C LYS A 38 7.32 4.13 -10.55
N LEU A 39 7.91 4.95 -9.68
CA LEU A 39 7.17 5.65 -8.63
C LEU A 39 6.12 6.61 -9.23
N MET A 40 6.41 7.25 -10.36
CA MET A 40 5.43 8.10 -11.06
C MET A 40 4.32 7.27 -11.71
N ASP A 41 4.62 6.12 -12.32
CA ASP A 41 3.60 5.19 -12.82
C ASP A 41 2.68 4.70 -11.69
N ASP A 42 3.27 4.29 -10.55
CA ASP A 42 2.53 3.87 -9.36
C ASP A 42 1.66 5.03 -8.81
N THR A 43 2.15 6.26 -8.86
CA THR A 43 1.40 7.47 -8.47
C THR A 43 0.18 7.68 -9.37
N ILE A 44 0.34 7.59 -10.70
CA ILE A 44 -0.77 7.73 -11.66
C ILE A 44 -1.84 6.65 -11.39
N LEU A 45 -1.42 5.40 -11.19
CA LEU A 45 -2.32 4.29 -10.87
C LEU A 45 -3.10 4.56 -9.58
N GLN A 46 -2.42 5.02 -8.52
CA GLN A 46 -3.03 5.29 -7.22
C GLN A 46 -3.99 6.50 -7.27
N LEU A 47 -3.64 7.58 -7.98
CA LEU A 47 -4.54 8.72 -8.17
C LEU A 47 -5.80 8.33 -8.95
N ASN A 48 -5.66 7.48 -9.98
CA ASN A 48 -6.81 6.95 -10.72
C ASN A 48 -7.73 6.11 -9.83
N ARG A 49 -7.16 5.23 -9.00
CA ARG A 49 -7.93 4.47 -8.00
C ARG A 49 -8.59 5.36 -6.96
N SER A 50 -7.91 6.44 -6.53
CA SER A 50 -8.48 7.42 -5.61
C SER A 50 -9.73 8.09 -6.20
N LEU A 51 -9.75 8.37 -7.50
CA LEU A 51 -10.94 8.86 -8.19
C LEU A 51 -12.08 7.85 -8.15
N ASP A 52 -11.79 6.55 -8.22
CA ASP A 52 -12.80 5.51 -8.12
C ASP A 52 -13.35 5.35 -6.70
N GLY A 53 -12.53 5.55 -5.66
CA GLY A 53 -13.00 5.58 -4.27
C GLY A 53 -13.88 6.80 -3.95
N ILE A 54 -13.49 7.98 -4.44
CA ILE A 54 -14.21 9.25 -4.14
C ILE A 54 -15.53 9.38 -4.94
N LYS A 55 -15.75 8.56 -5.98
CA LYS A 55 -17.02 8.57 -6.71
C LYS A 55 -18.13 7.99 -5.83
N SER A 56 -19.13 8.82 -5.52
CA SER A 56 -20.30 8.55 -4.66
C SER A 56 -21.11 7.27 -4.96
N ASN A 57 -20.88 6.55 -6.06
CA ASN A 57 -21.58 5.33 -6.45
C ASN A 57 -20.66 4.12 -6.64
N SER A 58 -19.40 4.20 -6.17
CA SER A 58 -18.45 3.11 -6.28
C SER A 58 -18.67 2.07 -5.19
N THR A 59 -18.90 0.81 -5.57
CA THR A 59 -19.03 -0.32 -4.64
C THR A 59 -17.72 -1.08 -4.45
N THR A 60 -16.65 -0.68 -5.15
CA THR A 60 -15.39 -1.42 -5.21
C THR A 60 -14.29 -0.83 -4.33
N CYS A 61 -14.39 0.46 -3.97
CA CYS A 61 -13.35 1.20 -3.26
C CYS A 61 -13.99 2.17 -2.27
N SER A 62 -13.46 2.28 -1.04
CA SER A 62 -13.96 3.16 0.02
C SER A 62 -13.21 4.50 0.08
N ASP A 63 -13.73 5.47 0.84
CA ASP A 63 -13.02 6.72 1.15
C ASP A 63 -11.70 6.43 1.90
N PHE A 64 -11.68 5.39 2.74
CA PHE A 64 -10.45 4.90 3.38
C PHE A 64 -9.41 4.38 2.37
N ASP A 65 -9.85 3.64 1.34
CA ASP A 65 -8.98 3.18 0.27
C ASP A 65 -8.42 4.38 -0.53
N ALA A 66 -9.27 5.37 -0.83
CA ALA A 66 -8.86 6.61 -1.46
C ALA A 66 -7.81 7.37 -0.63
N GLN A 67 -8.00 7.47 0.70
CA GLN A 67 -7.03 8.08 1.61
C GLN A 67 -5.68 7.35 1.56
N THR A 68 -5.73 6.02 1.51
CA THR A 68 -4.55 5.16 1.43
C THR A 68 -3.79 5.41 0.14
N TRP A 69 -4.47 5.47 -1.01
CA TRP A 69 -3.84 5.69 -2.30
C TRP A 69 -3.31 7.11 -2.48
N LEU A 70 -4.02 8.13 -1.97
CA LEU A 70 -3.51 9.50 -1.93
C LEU A 70 -2.22 9.61 -1.08
N SER A 71 -2.18 8.92 0.07
CA SER A 71 -0.99 8.91 0.95
C SER A 71 0.19 8.21 0.28
N ALA A 72 -0.07 7.08 -0.39
CA ALA A 72 0.94 6.37 -1.16
C ALA A 72 1.47 7.21 -2.34
N SER A 73 0.59 7.96 -3.00
CA SER A 73 0.94 8.85 -4.12
C SER A 73 1.92 9.94 -3.67
N LEU A 74 1.65 10.56 -2.52
CA LEU A 74 2.54 11.56 -1.93
C LEU A 74 3.90 10.95 -1.55
N THR A 75 3.89 9.77 -0.92
CA THR A 75 5.10 9.03 -0.53
C THR A 75 5.98 8.69 -1.74
N ASN A 76 5.36 8.28 -2.85
CA ASN A 76 6.07 7.94 -4.09
C ASN A 76 6.82 9.17 -4.67
N ILE A 77 6.17 10.34 -4.68
CA ILE A 77 6.78 11.60 -5.14
C ILE A 77 7.97 11.98 -4.23
N GLU A 78 7.77 11.94 -2.91
CA GLU A 78 8.82 12.26 -1.93
C GLU A 78 10.01 11.29 -2.03
N THR A 79 9.75 10.00 -2.20
CA THR A 79 10.78 8.97 -2.35
C THR A 79 11.63 9.23 -3.61
N CYS A 80 11.00 9.53 -4.74
CA CYS A 80 11.73 9.87 -5.96
C CYS A 80 12.57 11.14 -5.79
N LEU A 81 12.03 12.19 -5.17
CA LEU A 81 12.74 13.44 -4.93
C LEU A 81 13.94 13.22 -3.99
N SER A 82 13.76 12.49 -2.90
CA SER A 82 14.82 12.16 -1.95
C SER A 82 15.94 11.35 -2.62
N GLY A 83 15.59 10.28 -3.36
CA GLY A 83 16.59 9.46 -4.06
C GLY A 83 17.35 10.24 -5.14
N SER A 84 16.67 11.19 -5.80
CA SER A 84 17.29 12.11 -6.76
C SER A 84 18.30 13.04 -6.09
N ASN A 85 17.95 13.61 -4.93
CA ASN A 85 18.82 14.50 -4.18
C ASN A 85 20.06 13.78 -3.63
N ASP A 86 19.92 12.54 -3.13
CA ASP A 86 21.03 11.74 -2.60
C ASP A 86 22.14 11.48 -3.62
N LEU A 87 21.79 11.43 -4.91
CA LEU A 87 22.75 11.24 -6.01
C LEU A 87 23.07 12.53 -6.78
N ASN A 88 22.62 13.68 -6.28
CA ASN A 88 22.77 14.99 -6.92
C ASN A 88 22.27 14.98 -8.37
N VAL A 89 21.05 14.46 -8.55
CA VAL A 89 20.30 14.42 -9.82
C VAL A 89 19.05 15.28 -9.67
N SER A 90 19.25 16.55 -9.37
CA SER A 90 18.22 17.54 -8.98
C SER A 90 17.23 17.93 -10.09
N ASN A 91 17.27 17.23 -11.23
CA ASN A 91 16.64 17.64 -12.49
C ASN A 91 15.64 16.60 -13.00
N ILE A 92 15.48 15.46 -12.31
CA ILE A 92 14.60 14.36 -12.79
C ILE A 92 13.14 14.79 -12.73
N LEU A 93 12.74 15.42 -11.63
CA LEU A 93 11.43 16.04 -11.47
C LEU A 93 11.63 17.55 -11.47
N GLN A 94 10.85 18.30 -12.24
CA GLN A 94 10.87 19.76 -12.11
C GLN A 94 10.43 20.13 -10.68
N PRO A 95 11.28 20.77 -9.85
CA PRO A 95 10.98 20.95 -8.42
C PRO A 95 9.70 21.75 -8.16
N ASN A 96 9.41 22.74 -9.02
CA ASN A 96 8.20 23.55 -8.91
C ASN A 96 6.94 22.73 -9.23
N LEU A 97 7.02 21.86 -10.22
CA LEU A 97 5.89 21.04 -10.65
C LEU A 97 5.62 19.90 -9.65
N SER A 98 6.67 19.27 -9.10
CA SER A 98 6.51 18.28 -8.03
C SER A 98 5.94 18.89 -6.74
N THR A 99 6.36 20.12 -6.39
CA THR A 99 5.81 20.84 -5.21
C THR A 99 4.32 21.12 -5.39
N ASN A 100 3.90 21.57 -6.58
CA ASN A 100 2.50 21.82 -6.88
C ASN A 100 1.67 20.52 -6.81
N VAL A 101 2.18 19.41 -7.33
CA VAL A 101 1.52 18.10 -7.24
C VAL A 101 1.38 17.65 -5.79
N SER A 102 2.45 17.69 -5.00
CA SER A 102 2.41 17.29 -3.59
C SER A 102 1.40 18.12 -2.79
N GLN A 103 1.30 19.43 -3.06
CA GLN A 103 0.29 20.29 -2.45
C GLN A 103 -1.14 19.90 -2.87
N LEU A 104 -1.37 19.62 -4.15
CA LEU A 104 -2.68 19.16 -4.63
C LEU A 104 -3.10 17.85 -3.97
N ILE A 105 -2.19 16.87 -3.88
CA ILE A 105 -2.44 15.59 -3.21
C ILE A 105 -2.69 15.81 -1.71
N SER A 106 -1.91 16.67 -1.05
CA SER A 106 -2.10 17.02 0.37
C SER A 106 -3.46 17.67 0.62
N ASN A 107 -3.93 18.55 -0.28
CA ASN A 107 -5.27 19.13 -0.18
C ASN A 107 -6.36 18.06 -0.37
N CYS A 108 -6.15 17.10 -1.28
CA CYS A 108 -7.07 15.97 -1.44
C CYS A 108 -7.11 15.09 -0.19
N LEU A 109 -5.96 14.84 0.46
CA LEU A 109 -5.88 14.10 1.71
C LEU A 109 -6.64 14.78 2.85
N ALA A 110 -6.54 16.10 2.95
CA ALA A 110 -7.25 16.87 3.97
C ALA A 110 -8.77 16.77 3.78
N VAL A 111 -9.25 16.92 2.53
CA VAL A 111 -10.68 16.82 2.22
C VAL A 111 -11.20 15.40 2.41
N ASN A 112 -10.45 14.39 1.93
CA ASN A 112 -10.87 12.99 2.03
C ASN A 112 -10.78 12.45 3.47
N GLY A 113 -9.87 12.99 4.29
CA GLY A 113 -9.75 12.68 5.71
C GLY A 113 -11.04 12.95 6.48
N GLU A 114 -11.77 14.02 6.17
CA GLU A 114 -13.06 14.34 6.82
C GLU A 114 -14.12 13.24 6.55
N PHE A 115 -14.15 12.67 5.34
CA PHE A 115 -15.05 11.57 5.01
C PHE A 115 -14.64 10.27 5.71
N VAL A 116 -13.33 9.99 5.75
CA VAL A 116 -12.79 8.85 6.50
C VAL A 116 -13.06 8.96 7.99
N ASP A 117 -12.96 10.16 8.58
CA ASP A 117 -13.23 10.37 10.00
C ASP A 117 -14.71 10.22 10.35
N ALA A 118 -15.60 10.60 9.42
CA ALA A 118 -17.03 10.30 9.53
C ALA A 118 -17.28 8.77 9.56
N GLU A 119 -16.56 7.99 8.75
CA GLU A 119 -16.62 6.51 8.75
C GLU A 119 -15.92 5.88 9.99
N ASN A 120 -14.87 6.51 10.52
CA ASN A 120 -14.05 6.01 11.64
C ASN A 120 -14.70 6.11 13.02
N THR A 121 -15.88 6.70 13.13
CA THR A 121 -16.74 6.57 14.34
C THR A 121 -17.09 5.12 14.68
N THR A 122 -16.67 4.15 13.86
CA THR A 122 -16.93 2.71 13.98
C THR A 122 -15.85 1.90 14.70
N GLN A 123 -14.79 2.50 15.27
CA GLN A 123 -13.84 1.76 16.12
C GLN A 123 -14.49 1.32 17.44
N VAL A 124 -14.84 0.03 17.54
CA VAL A 124 -15.41 -0.56 18.76
C VAL A 124 -14.28 -1.14 19.62
N GLY A 125 -13.93 -0.44 20.70
CA GLY A 125 -12.98 -0.93 21.72
C GLY A 125 -11.52 -0.99 21.24
N GLY A 126 -11.10 -0.06 20.38
CA GLY A 126 -9.71 0.06 19.91
C GLY A 126 -9.33 -0.90 18.77
N PHE A 127 -10.30 -1.55 18.13
CA PHE A 127 -10.11 -2.41 16.97
C PHE A 127 -10.87 -1.86 15.76
N PRO A 128 -10.36 -2.08 14.53
CA PRO A 128 -11.10 -1.79 13.30
C PRO A 128 -12.49 -2.44 13.25
N ASN A 129 -13.43 -1.77 12.57
CA ASN A 129 -14.82 -2.20 12.41
C ASN A 129 -14.96 -3.51 11.59
N TRP A 130 -14.05 -3.75 10.64
CA TRP A 130 -14.00 -4.95 9.82
C TRP A 130 -13.60 -6.20 10.59
N LEU A 131 -13.08 -6.04 11.82
CA LEU A 131 -12.87 -7.15 12.73
C LEU A 131 -14.15 -7.47 13.49
N THR A 132 -14.64 -8.70 13.35
CA THR A 132 -15.78 -9.19 14.14
C THR A 132 -15.39 -9.31 15.62
N THR A 133 -16.39 -9.31 16.51
CA THR A 133 -16.17 -9.48 17.96
C THR A 133 -15.39 -10.76 18.28
N SER A 134 -15.62 -11.86 17.55
CA SER A 134 -14.89 -13.12 17.72
C SER A 134 -13.42 -13.00 17.33
N GLU A 135 -13.10 -12.22 16.30
CA GLU A 135 -11.73 -11.98 15.84
C GLU A 135 -10.97 -11.06 16.80
N ARG A 136 -11.64 -10.04 17.35
CA ARG A 136 -11.08 -9.22 18.42
C ARG A 136 -10.72 -10.07 19.64
N LYS A 137 -11.63 -10.96 20.06
CA LYS A 137 -11.35 -11.93 21.14
C LYS A 137 -10.20 -12.87 20.80
N LEU A 138 -10.08 -13.30 19.54
CA LEU A 138 -8.94 -14.11 19.09
C LEU A 138 -7.64 -13.32 19.23
N LEU A 139 -7.57 -12.07 18.75
CA LEU A 139 -6.37 -11.22 18.86
C LEU A 139 -5.99 -10.90 20.31
N GLN A 140 -6.99 -10.77 21.20
CA GLN A 140 -6.78 -10.55 22.63
C GLN A 140 -6.38 -11.82 23.40
N THR A 141 -6.41 -13.00 22.77
CA THR A 141 -6.08 -14.26 23.43
C THR A 141 -4.58 -14.33 23.71
N THR A 142 -4.20 -14.37 24.99
CA THR A 142 -2.78 -14.48 25.40
C THR A 142 -2.29 -15.93 25.51
N SER A 143 -3.19 -16.91 25.47
CA SER A 143 -2.84 -18.34 25.49
C SER A 143 -2.36 -18.82 24.13
N ILE A 144 -1.07 -19.16 24.06
CA ILE A 144 -0.39 -19.69 22.86
C ILE A 144 -1.03 -21.01 22.40
N ASP A 145 -1.38 -21.88 23.34
CA ASP A 145 -1.96 -23.19 23.02
C ASP A 145 -3.39 -23.04 22.48
N LEU A 146 -4.15 -22.09 23.02
CA LEU A 146 -5.50 -21.77 22.51
C LEU A 146 -5.45 -21.12 21.12
N MET A 147 -4.45 -20.28 20.85
CA MET A 147 -4.21 -19.72 19.52
C MET A 147 -3.85 -20.81 18.50
N ALA A 148 -2.94 -21.71 18.84
CA ALA A 148 -2.50 -22.80 17.97
C ALA A 148 -3.63 -23.79 17.64
N THR A 149 -4.54 -24.05 18.59
CA THR A 149 -5.68 -24.95 18.40
C THR A 149 -6.84 -24.32 17.63
N ARG A 150 -7.00 -23.00 17.67
CA ARG A 150 -8.06 -22.27 16.94
C ARG A 150 -7.63 -21.87 15.52
N ALA A 151 -6.34 -21.90 15.23
CA ALA A 151 -5.83 -21.62 13.89
C ALA A 151 -6.12 -22.78 12.93
N ASN A 152 -6.41 -22.46 11.67
CA ASN A 152 -6.50 -23.48 10.63
C ASN A 152 -5.13 -24.08 10.31
N TYR A 153 -4.09 -23.23 10.33
CA TYR A 153 -2.72 -23.63 10.04
C TYR A 153 -1.74 -22.95 10.99
N VAL A 154 -0.62 -23.60 11.25
CA VAL A 154 0.45 -23.11 12.14
C VAL A 154 1.76 -23.06 11.37
N VAL A 155 2.46 -21.93 11.44
CA VAL A 155 3.80 -21.75 10.89
C VAL A 155 4.82 -21.81 12.02
N ALA A 156 5.82 -22.68 11.90
CA ALA A 156 6.86 -22.87 12.89
C ALA A 156 8.19 -23.31 12.27
N LYS A 157 9.27 -22.57 12.53
CA LYS A 157 10.63 -22.90 12.04
C LYS A 157 11.19 -24.21 12.60
N ASP A 158 10.81 -24.54 13.83
CA ASP A 158 11.21 -25.76 14.53
C ASP A 158 10.46 -27.02 14.07
N ARG A 159 9.66 -26.91 13.00
CA ARG A 159 8.83 -27.98 12.42
C ARG A 159 7.72 -28.48 13.35
N SER A 160 7.41 -27.76 14.42
CA SER A 160 6.29 -28.06 15.32
C SER A 160 4.93 -27.55 14.81
N GLY A 161 4.86 -27.17 13.53
CA GLY A 161 3.68 -26.63 12.85
C GLY A 161 3.51 -27.25 11.47
N HIS A 162 2.48 -26.80 10.76
CA HIS A 162 2.15 -27.27 9.41
C HIS A 162 3.15 -26.80 8.36
N PHE A 163 3.69 -25.58 8.51
CA PHE A 163 4.60 -24.95 7.55
C PHE A 163 5.83 -24.36 8.24
N GLN A 164 6.96 -24.29 7.53
CA GLN A 164 8.21 -23.64 8.01
C GLN A 164 8.40 -22.22 7.45
N SER A 165 7.54 -21.80 6.51
CA SER A 165 7.56 -20.50 5.87
C SER A 165 6.16 -19.90 5.81
N ILE A 166 6.09 -18.59 5.92
CA ILE A 166 4.85 -17.81 5.85
C ILE A 166 4.29 -17.90 4.43
N GLN A 167 5.14 -17.78 3.40
CA GLN A 167 4.68 -17.87 2.01
C GLN A 167 4.00 -19.20 1.69
N ALA A 168 4.53 -20.33 2.18
CA ALA A 168 3.92 -21.64 1.93
C ALA A 168 2.54 -21.76 2.57
N ALA A 169 2.38 -21.24 3.78
CA ALA A 169 1.10 -21.21 4.47
C ALA A 169 0.08 -20.34 3.73
N ILE A 170 0.49 -19.18 3.21
CA ILE A 170 -0.38 -18.30 2.41
C ILE A 170 -0.79 -18.99 1.11
N ASN A 171 0.16 -19.53 0.35
CA ASN A 171 -0.13 -20.23 -0.91
C ASN A 171 -1.10 -21.39 -0.70
N TYR A 172 -0.91 -22.14 0.39
CA TYR A 172 -1.81 -23.25 0.75
C TYR A 172 -3.19 -22.76 1.19
N ALA A 173 -3.25 -21.68 1.98
CA ALA A 173 -4.51 -21.09 2.38
C ALA A 173 -5.31 -20.60 1.16
N VAL A 174 -4.67 -19.93 0.22
CA VAL A 174 -5.31 -19.46 -1.03
C VAL A 174 -5.85 -20.62 -1.85
N SER A 175 -5.08 -21.72 -2.00
CA SER A 175 -5.54 -22.88 -2.78
C SER A 175 -6.67 -23.67 -2.12
N ARG A 176 -6.82 -23.55 -0.79
CA ARG A 176 -7.89 -24.21 -0.01
C ARG A 176 -9.09 -23.33 0.28
N ARG A 177 -9.00 -22.03 -0.01
CA ARG A 177 -10.09 -21.08 0.28
C ARG A 177 -11.29 -21.40 -0.59
N VAL A 178 -12.43 -21.67 0.06
CA VAL A 178 -13.72 -21.83 -0.60
C VAL A 178 -14.55 -20.56 -0.33
N GLY A 179 -14.87 -19.83 -1.40
CA GLY A 179 -15.63 -18.57 -1.32
C GLY A 179 -14.99 -17.53 -0.39
N ASN A 180 -15.81 -16.94 0.49
CA ASN A 180 -15.37 -15.94 1.46
C ASN A 180 -15.02 -16.52 2.83
N GLN A 181 -14.73 -17.82 2.91
CA GLN A 181 -14.31 -18.43 4.17
C GLN A 181 -12.97 -17.85 4.64
N ARG A 182 -12.94 -17.35 5.87
CA ARG A 182 -11.73 -16.85 6.53
C ARG A 182 -10.84 -18.03 6.92
N ILE A 183 -9.53 -17.89 6.67
CA ILE A 183 -8.48 -18.82 7.10
C ILE A 183 -7.58 -18.09 8.10
N VAL A 184 -7.39 -18.68 9.27
CA VAL A 184 -6.52 -18.18 10.34
C VAL A 184 -5.19 -18.94 10.31
N ILE A 185 -4.09 -18.22 10.08
CA ILE A 185 -2.73 -18.76 10.14
C ILE A 185 -2.05 -18.21 11.39
N TYR A 186 -1.63 -19.10 12.30
CA TYR A 186 -0.87 -18.73 13.49
C TYR A 186 0.63 -18.90 13.24
N VAL A 187 1.40 -17.82 13.35
CA VAL A 187 2.85 -17.83 13.16
C VAL A 187 3.53 -17.86 14.53
N LYS A 188 4.22 -18.95 14.86
CA LYS A 188 5.00 -19.05 16.11
C LYS A 188 6.15 -18.06 16.07
N ARG A 189 6.53 -17.54 17.24
CA ARG A 189 7.66 -16.62 17.41
C ARG A 189 8.92 -17.16 16.72
N GLY A 190 9.64 -16.29 16.02
CA GLY A 190 10.86 -16.66 15.30
C GLY A 190 11.22 -15.63 14.24
N VAL A 191 12.43 -15.77 13.71
CA VAL A 191 12.91 -14.93 12.60
C VAL A 191 12.64 -15.65 11.28
N TYR A 192 11.79 -15.06 10.45
CA TYR A 192 11.43 -15.56 9.13
C TYR A 192 12.09 -14.66 8.08
N ARG A 193 13.22 -15.14 7.50
CA ARG A 193 13.93 -14.43 6.42
C ARG A 193 13.34 -14.84 5.07
N GLU A 194 12.22 -14.22 4.69
CA GLU A 194 11.52 -14.48 3.43
C GLU A 194 10.85 -13.21 2.90
N ASN A 195 10.66 -13.13 1.58
CA ASN A 195 9.82 -12.12 0.96
C ASN A 195 8.42 -12.71 0.79
N VAL A 196 7.44 -12.12 1.46
CA VAL A 196 6.04 -12.55 1.33
C VAL A 196 5.42 -11.84 0.13
N LEU A 197 5.17 -12.62 -0.91
CA LEU A 197 4.44 -12.20 -2.10
C LEU A 197 2.95 -12.52 -1.90
N TYR A 198 2.12 -11.50 -1.92
CA TYR A 198 0.68 -11.63 -2.00
C TYR A 198 0.26 -11.15 -3.39
N CYS A 199 -0.46 -11.98 -4.14
CA CYS A 199 -1.15 -11.49 -5.33
C CYS A 199 -2.22 -10.52 -4.85
N ASN A 200 -2.01 -9.23 -5.13
CA ASN A 200 -3.06 -8.24 -4.99
C ASN A 200 -4.22 -8.64 -5.90
N CYS A 201 -5.35 -9.01 -5.32
CA CYS A 201 -6.64 -9.05 -6.01
C CYS A 201 -7.16 -7.64 -6.30
N TRP A 202 -6.26 -6.74 -6.71
CA TRP A 202 -6.55 -5.39 -7.20
C TRP A 202 -6.23 -5.35 -8.70
N GLY A 203 -6.66 -6.39 -9.43
CA GLY A 203 -6.57 -6.50 -10.88
C GLY A 203 -7.96 -6.56 -11.47
#